data_AF-A0A3S0NPJ8-F1
#
_entry.id   AF-A0A3S0NPJ8-F1
#
_cell.length_a   1.000
_cell.length_b   1.000
_cell.length_c   1.000
_cell.angle_alpha   90.00
_cell.angle_beta   90.00
_cell.angle_gamma   90.00
#
_symmetry.space_group_name_H-M   'P 1'
#
loop_
_entity.id
_entity.type
_entity.pdbx_description
1 polymer ?
#
loop_
_entity_poly.entity_id
_entity_poly.type
_entity_poly.pdbx_seq_one_letter_code
_entity_poly.pdbx_strand_id
1 'polypeptide(L)'
;MRPLQIKNVLQPEIYTRINTGLSGYHASELKSYSGYFEYDMKYSLSSHHVFRDDLSAMKYGVEFRYPYLSNTLIDYVAALPENIRFNGVQNKPLLRKVAVKYLPQEVLNMPKRGFSFPVHYFIKNEQRVRDFIAENLESLKKGFFQR
;
A
#
# COMPACT_ATOMS: atom_id res chain seq x y z
N MET A 1 18.36 5.92 5.68
CA MET A 1 19.10 7.20 5.78
C MET A 1 18.64 7.93 7.03
N ARG A 2 19.55 8.50 7.84
CA ARG A 2 19.12 9.30 9.00
C ARG A 2 18.66 10.69 8.52
N PRO A 3 17.60 11.30 9.09
CA PRO A 3 17.06 12.60 8.64
C PRO A 3 18.11 13.73 8.58
N LEU A 4 19.13 13.69 9.44
CA LEU A 4 20.21 14.68 9.47
C LEU A 4 21.16 14.59 8.27
N GLN A 5 21.27 13.42 7.63
CA GLN A 5 22.15 13.23 6.48
C GLN A 5 21.55 13.81 5.18
N ILE A 6 20.23 14.04 5.15
CA ILE A 6 19.51 14.59 3.99
C ILE A 6 19.86 16.05 3.75
N LYS A 7 20.11 16.84 4.81
CA LYS A 7 20.47 18.26 4.68
C LYS A 7 21.74 18.47 3.85
N ASN A 8 22.70 17.57 3.94
CA ASN A 8 23.96 17.67 3.18
C ASN A 8 23.81 17.24 1.71
N VAL A 9 22.73 16.53 1.39
CA VAL A 9 22.45 16.03 0.05
C VAL A 9 21.56 17.01 -0.71
N LEU A 10 20.53 17.58 -0.07
CA LEU A 10 19.59 18.52 -0.68
C LEU A 10 20.10 19.97 -0.69
N GLN A 11 21.34 20.17 -1.16
CA GLN A 11 21.89 21.50 -1.39
C GLN A 11 21.48 22.00 -2.79
N PRO A 12 21.36 23.33 -3.03
CA PRO A 12 20.92 23.87 -4.32
C PRO A 12 21.70 23.35 -5.54
N GLU A 13 22.96 22.98 -5.34
CA GLU A 13 23.85 22.42 -6.36
C GLU A 13 23.46 20.99 -6.78
N ILE A 14 22.57 20.32 -6.05
CA ILE A 14 22.07 19.00 -6.48
C ILE A 14 21.22 19.12 -7.74
N TYR A 15 20.46 20.21 -7.90
CA TYR A 15 19.56 20.40 -9.05
C TYR A 15 20.30 20.58 -10.37
N THR A 16 21.57 20.99 -10.34
CA THR A 16 22.43 21.06 -11.54
C THR A 16 23.07 19.71 -11.87
N ARG A 17 23.17 18.80 -10.90
CA ARG A 17 23.72 17.44 -11.05
C ARG A 17 22.64 16.40 -11.35
N ILE A 18 21.37 16.69 -11.04
CA ILE A 18 20.25 15.78 -11.32
C ILE A 18 19.99 15.77 -12.82
N ASN A 19 20.27 14.63 -13.45
CA ASN A 19 19.80 14.36 -14.81
C ASN A 19 18.28 14.19 -14.78
N THR A 20 17.54 15.18 -15.28
CA THR A 20 16.08 15.13 -15.42
C THR A 20 15.61 14.30 -16.62
N GLY A 21 16.54 13.93 -17.51
CA GLY A 21 16.35 12.98 -18.61
C GLY A 21 16.26 11.55 -18.11
N LEU A 22 15.20 11.24 -17.34
CA LEU A 22 14.90 9.91 -16.84
C LEU A 22 14.26 9.00 -17.90
N SER A 23 14.20 9.42 -19.17
CA SER A 23 13.57 8.62 -20.25
C SER A 23 14.25 7.27 -20.47
N GLY A 24 15.57 7.16 -20.26
CA GLY A 24 16.31 5.89 -20.25
C GLY A 24 16.23 5.12 -18.92
N TYR A 25 15.74 5.78 -17.87
CA TYR A 25 15.41 5.21 -16.55
C TYR A 25 13.89 5.12 -16.36
N HIS A 26 13.11 5.11 -17.44
CA HIS A 26 11.92 4.30 -17.41
C HIS A 26 12.44 2.89 -17.12
N ALA A 27 12.41 2.51 -15.84
CA ALA A 27 11.94 1.19 -15.52
C ALA A 27 10.65 1.13 -16.33
N SER A 28 10.73 0.52 -17.53
CA SER A 28 9.55 -0.07 -18.11
C SER A 28 8.95 -0.78 -16.91
N GLU A 29 7.74 -0.39 -16.53
CA GLU A 29 6.96 -1.23 -15.65
C GLU A 29 6.78 -2.49 -16.48
N LEU A 30 7.81 -3.34 -16.53
CA LEU A 30 7.68 -4.74 -16.80
C LEU A 30 6.63 -5.09 -15.77
N LYS A 31 5.42 -5.34 -16.27
CA LYS A 31 4.30 -5.82 -15.47
C LYS A 31 4.61 -7.26 -15.06
N SER A 32 5.78 -7.44 -14.45
CA SER A 32 6.35 -8.66 -13.98
C SER A 32 5.74 -8.85 -12.62
N TYR A 33 4.80 -9.79 -12.54
CA TYR A 33 4.11 -10.06 -11.30
C TYR A 33 5.10 -10.45 -10.19
N SER A 34 6.19 -11.14 -10.54
CA SER A 34 7.33 -11.40 -9.65
C SER A 34 7.93 -10.14 -9.00
N GLY A 35 8.11 -9.05 -9.75
CA GLY A 35 8.67 -7.80 -9.23
C GLY A 35 7.72 -7.08 -8.27
N TYR A 36 6.43 -7.02 -8.61
CA TYR A 36 5.42 -6.49 -7.70
C TYR A 36 5.26 -7.33 -6.43
N PHE A 37 5.30 -8.65 -6.57
CA PHE A 37 5.25 -9.58 -5.44
C PHE A 37 6.42 -9.37 -4.49
N GLU A 38 7.65 -9.27 -5.02
CA GLU A 38 8.84 -8.99 -4.22
C GLU A 38 8.76 -7.64 -3.53
N TYR A 39 8.35 -6.59 -4.25
CA TYR A 39 8.17 -5.25 -3.71
C TYR A 39 7.15 -5.25 -2.56
N ASP A 40 6.01 -5.91 -2.74
CA ASP A 40 4.97 -5.99 -1.73
C ASP A 40 5.47 -6.72 -0.47
N MET A 41 6.12 -7.87 -0.64
CA MET A 41 6.64 -8.67 0.48
C MET A 41 7.76 -7.96 1.25
N LYS A 42 8.67 -7.27 0.56
CA LYS A 42 9.81 -6.60 1.20
C LYS A 42 9.47 -5.25 1.80
N TYR A 43 8.57 -4.50 1.16
CA TYR A 43 8.34 -3.10 1.49
C TYR A 43 6.88 -2.83 1.83
N SER A 44 5.97 -2.95 0.86
CA SER A 44 4.60 -2.45 0.99
C SER A 44 3.85 -3.02 2.20
N LEU A 45 3.98 -4.33 2.42
CA LEU A 45 3.23 -5.04 3.45
C LEU A 45 3.63 -4.58 4.86
N SER A 46 4.94 -4.48 5.13
CA SER A 46 5.47 -4.14 6.45
C SER A 46 5.41 -2.65 6.72
N SER A 47 5.75 -1.79 5.75
CA SER A 47 5.83 -0.35 5.97
C SER A 47 4.49 0.37 5.88
N HIS A 48 3.52 -0.18 5.13
CA HIS A 48 2.25 0.50 4.87
C HIS A 48 1.04 -0.24 5.40
N HIS A 49 0.83 -1.49 4.99
CA HIS A 49 -0.42 -2.20 5.31
C HIS A 49 -0.50 -2.57 6.79
N VAL A 50 0.39 -3.46 7.25
CA VAL A 50 0.33 -4.00 8.61
C VAL A 50 0.62 -2.92 9.65
N PHE A 51 1.55 -2.01 9.37
CA PHE A 51 1.91 -0.94 10.29
C PHE A 51 0.74 0.00 10.61
N ARG A 52 -0.02 0.46 9.60
CA ARG A 52 -1.13 1.40 9.82
C ARG A 52 -2.30 0.74 10.54
N ASP A 53 -2.56 -0.51 10.20
CA ASP A 53 -3.61 -1.31 10.81
C ASP A 53 -3.26 -1.60 12.28
N ASP A 54 -2.01 -1.97 12.57
CA ASP A 54 -1.52 -2.24 13.94
C ASP A 54 -1.60 -1.00 14.85
N LEU A 55 -1.13 0.17 14.38
CA LEU A 55 -1.26 1.42 15.12
C LEU A 55 -2.72 1.73 15.51
N SER A 56 -3.65 1.47 14.59
CA SER A 56 -5.07 1.70 14.81
C SER A 56 -5.64 0.69 15.80
N ALA A 57 -5.25 -0.58 15.70
CA ALA A 57 -5.70 -1.66 16.56
C ALA A 57 -5.21 -1.48 18.01
N MET A 58 -3.92 -1.20 18.19
CA MET A 58 -3.28 -0.94 19.49
C MET A 58 -3.94 0.21 20.24
N LYS A 59 -4.36 1.28 19.53
CA LYS A 59 -5.04 2.42 20.14
C LYS A 59 -6.36 2.03 20.84
N TYR A 60 -7.03 0.99 20.35
CA TYR A 60 -8.31 0.53 20.88
C TYR A 60 -8.23 -0.83 21.58
N GLY A 61 -7.02 -1.35 21.83
CA GLY A 61 -6.83 -2.65 22.47
C GLY A 61 -7.36 -3.83 21.65
N VAL A 62 -7.43 -3.69 20.33
CA VAL A 62 -7.87 -4.74 19.40
C VAL A 62 -6.63 -5.37 18.74
N GLU A 63 -6.71 -6.66 18.42
CA GLU A 63 -5.67 -7.35 17.64
C GLU A 63 -6.22 -7.73 16.26
N PHE A 64 -5.53 -7.32 15.20
CA PHE A 64 -5.84 -7.78 13.84
C PHE A 64 -5.04 -9.03 13.50
N ARG A 65 -5.72 -10.00 12.89
CA ARG A 65 -5.11 -11.23 12.38
C ARG A 65 -5.18 -11.23 10.86
N TYR A 66 -4.08 -11.66 10.23
CA TYR A 66 -3.95 -11.71 8.78
C TYR A 66 -3.75 -13.16 8.31
N PRO A 67 -4.83 -13.96 8.14
CA PRO A 67 -4.71 -15.38 7.76
C PRO A 67 -3.91 -15.62 6.48
N TYR A 68 -3.96 -14.67 5.54
CA TYR A 68 -3.21 -14.75 4.27
C TYR A 68 -1.71 -14.49 4.42
N LEU A 69 -1.26 -13.99 5.57
CA LEU A 69 0.16 -13.75 5.87
C LEU A 69 0.79 -14.88 6.69
N SER A 70 0.16 -16.06 6.72
CA SER A 70 0.81 -17.25 7.28
C SER A 70 2.04 -17.61 6.46
N ASN A 71 3.19 -17.80 7.12
CA ASN A 71 4.44 -18.23 6.47
C ASN A 71 4.23 -19.49 5.63
N THR A 72 3.52 -20.49 6.16
CA THR A 72 3.25 -21.75 5.45
C THR A 72 2.45 -21.55 4.16
N LEU A 73 1.51 -20.60 4.16
CA LEU A 73 0.73 -20.28 2.97
C LEU A 73 1.57 -19.50 1.95
N ILE A 74 2.36 -18.54 2.43
CA ILE A 74 3.27 -17.75 1.59
C ILE A 74 4.27 -18.66 0.91
N ASP A 75 4.95 -19.53 1.66
CA ASP A 75 5.96 -20.45 1.14
C ASP A 75 5.37 -21.39 0.08
N TYR A 76 4.20 -21.97 0.38
CA TYR A 76 3.49 -22.83 -0.57
C TYR A 76 3.14 -22.09 -1.86
N VAL A 77 2.53 -20.90 -1.75
CA VAL A 77 2.10 -20.13 -2.92
C VAL A 77 3.31 -19.61 -3.71
N ALA A 78 4.37 -19.16 -3.04
CA ALA A 78 5.58 -18.66 -3.69
C ALA A 78 6.28 -19.74 -4.53
N ALA A 79 6.21 -21.01 -4.12
CA ALA A 79 6.74 -22.15 -4.87
C ALA A 79 5.92 -22.52 -6.12
N LEU A 80 4.69 -22.01 -6.26
CA LEU A 80 3.86 -22.32 -7.42
C LEU A 80 4.32 -21.57 -8.69
N PRO A 81 4.18 -22.20 -9.88
CA PRO A 81 4.35 -21.54 -11.16
C PRO A 81 3.60 -20.20 -11.24
N GLU A 82 4.27 -19.17 -11.77
CA GLU A 82 3.75 -17.80 -11.81
C GLU A 82 2.41 -17.70 -12.55
N ASN A 83 2.24 -18.46 -13.64
CA ASN A 83 1.00 -18.52 -14.43
C ASN A 83 -0.23 -19.01 -13.64
N ILE A 84 -0.03 -19.77 -12.56
CA ILE A 84 -1.11 -20.23 -11.68
C ILE A 84 -1.49 -19.13 -10.68
N ARG A 85 -0.52 -18.33 -10.23
CA ARG A 85 -0.74 -17.21 -9.31
C ARG A 85 -1.30 -15.98 -10.02
N PHE A 86 -0.87 -15.75 -11.25
CA PHE A 86 -1.19 -14.59 -12.07
C PHE A 86 -1.29 -14.98 -13.54
N ASN A 87 -2.43 -14.70 -14.17
CA ASN A 87 -2.68 -15.03 -15.57
C ASN A 87 -2.91 -13.79 -16.45
N GLY A 88 -2.65 -12.57 -15.95
CA GLY A 88 -2.82 -11.30 -16.67
C GLY A 88 -4.27 -10.89 -16.97
N VAL A 89 -5.23 -11.80 -16.86
CA VAL A 89 -6.64 -11.57 -17.22
C VAL A 89 -7.51 -11.38 -15.99
N GLN A 90 -7.32 -12.20 -14.95
CA GLN A 90 -8.18 -12.23 -13.78
C GLN A 90 -7.38 -12.04 -12.50
N ASN A 91 -7.90 -11.21 -11.60
CA ASN A 91 -7.36 -11.04 -10.27
C ASN A 91 -7.61 -12.27 -9.40
N LYS A 92 -6.55 -12.76 -8.75
CA LYS A 92 -6.58 -13.85 -7.75
C LYS A 92 -7.14 -15.18 -8.32
N PRO A 93 -6.61 -15.69 -9.45
CA PRO A 93 -7.16 -16.86 -10.14
C PRO A 93 -7.17 -18.11 -9.24
N LEU A 94 -6.06 -18.39 -8.54
CA LEU A 94 -5.97 -19.51 -7.60
C LEU A 94 -7.00 -19.41 -6.46
N LEU A 95 -7.11 -18.22 -5.83
CA LEU A 95 -8.04 -18.02 -4.72
C LEU A 95 -9.49 -18.18 -5.16
N ARG A 96 -9.86 -17.64 -6.32
CA ARG A 96 -11.22 -17.81 -6.87
C ARG A 96 -11.54 -19.28 -7.12
N LYS A 97 -10.60 -20.05 -7.69
CA LYS A 97 -10.76 -21.49 -7.93
C LYS A 97 -11.00 -22.26 -6.63
N VAL A 98 -10.25 -21.96 -5.56
CA VAL A 98 -10.45 -22.59 -4.25
C VAL A 98 -11.77 -22.16 -3.60
N ALA A 99 -12.21 -20.92 -3.83
CA ALA A 99 -13.41 -20.36 -3.24
C ALA A 99 -14.73 -20.83 -3.90
N VAL A 100 -14.68 -21.50 -5.06
CA VAL A 100 -15.88 -22.03 -5.76
C VAL A 100 -16.77 -22.88 -4.85
N LYS A 101 -16.17 -23.66 -3.95
CA LYS A 101 -16.90 -24.50 -2.99
C LYS A 101 -17.54 -23.74 -1.81
N TYR A 102 -17.24 -22.45 -1.64
CA TYR A 102 -17.62 -21.68 -0.46
C TYR A 102 -18.45 -20.43 -0.78
N LEU A 103 -18.34 -19.89 -2.00
CA LEU A 103 -18.95 -18.62 -2.38
C LEU A 103 -19.82 -18.79 -3.62
N PRO A 104 -20.92 -18.05 -3.74
CA PRO A 104 -21.80 -18.11 -4.90
C PRO A 104 -21.14 -17.43 -6.12
N GLN A 105 -21.60 -17.79 -7.31
CA GLN A 105 -20.96 -17.40 -8.58
C GLN A 105 -20.92 -15.89 -8.79
N GLU A 106 -21.92 -15.17 -8.28
CA GLU A 106 -22.00 -13.71 -8.34
C GLU A 106 -20.82 -13.06 -7.63
N VAL A 107 -20.43 -13.57 -6.45
CA VAL A 107 -19.29 -13.06 -5.66
C VAL A 107 -17.97 -13.39 -6.35
N LEU A 108 -17.84 -14.60 -6.88
CA LEU A 108 -16.63 -15.06 -7.58
C LEU A 108 -16.36 -14.29 -8.86
N ASN A 109 -17.40 -13.75 -9.50
CA ASN A 109 -17.31 -12.98 -10.73
C ASN A 109 -17.11 -11.47 -10.50
N MET A 110 -17.21 -10.99 -9.25
CA MET A 110 -17.06 -9.56 -8.96
C MET A 110 -15.70 -9.01 -9.40
N PRO A 111 -15.64 -7.79 -9.97
CA PRO A 111 -14.37 -7.10 -10.19
C PRO A 111 -13.73 -6.75 -8.84
N LYS A 112 -12.39 -6.63 -8.81
CA LYS A 112 -11.68 -6.16 -7.61
C LYS A 112 -12.15 -4.74 -7.32
N ARG A 113 -12.80 -4.55 -6.17
CA ARG A 113 -13.12 -3.21 -5.64
C ARG A 113 -12.03 -2.80 -4.67
N GLY A 114 -11.52 -1.58 -4.82
CA GLY A 114 -10.67 -0.96 -3.82
C GLY A 114 -11.46 -0.73 -2.53
N PHE A 115 -10.75 -0.61 -1.41
CA PHE A 115 -11.33 -0.08 -0.18
C PHE A 115 -10.96 1.40 -0.14
N SER A 116 -11.77 2.24 -0.79
CA SER A 116 -11.58 3.70 -0.72
C SER A 116 -12.44 4.25 0.39
N PHE A 117 -11.82 4.83 1.41
CA PHE A 117 -12.54 5.66 2.37
C PHE A 117 -13.15 6.84 1.60
N PRO A 118 -14.45 7.15 1.74
CA PRO A 118 -15.12 8.19 0.96
C PRO A 118 -14.79 9.58 1.53
N VAL A 119 -13.50 9.93 1.56
CA VAL A 119 -12.94 11.18 2.10
C VAL A 119 -13.68 12.39 1.54
N HIS A 120 -13.90 12.44 0.22
CA HIS A 120 -14.56 13.56 -0.43
C HIS A 120 -15.99 13.77 0.09
N TYR A 121 -16.75 12.68 0.26
CA TYR A 121 -18.10 12.75 0.81
C TYR A 121 -18.08 13.28 2.25
N PHE A 122 -17.17 12.78 3.08
CA PHE A 122 -17.09 13.20 4.48
C PHE A 122 -16.63 14.64 4.63
N ILE A 123 -15.63 15.10 3.87
CA ILE A 123 -15.22 16.51 3.90
C ILE A 123 -16.39 17.42 3.51
N LYS A 124 -17.17 17.03 2.49
CA LYS A 124 -18.29 17.83 2.00
C LYS A 124 -19.49 17.84 2.96
N ASN A 125 -19.80 16.71 3.59
CA ASN A 125 -21.07 16.53 4.31
C ASN A 125 -20.94 16.48 5.83
N GLU A 126 -19.76 16.18 6.39
CA GLU A 126 -19.57 16.01 7.84
C GLU A 126 -18.77 17.16 8.45
N GLN A 127 -19.43 18.02 9.24
CA GLN A 127 -18.79 19.14 9.91
C GLN A 127 -17.67 18.68 10.86
N ARG A 128 -17.92 17.63 11.64
CA ARG A 128 -16.94 17.07 12.59
C ARG A 128 -15.64 16.63 11.90
N VAL A 129 -15.73 16.13 10.67
CA VAL A 129 -14.54 15.74 9.89
C VAL A 129 -13.77 16.97 9.42
N ARG A 130 -14.47 18.02 8.98
CA ARG A 130 -13.83 19.30 8.62
C ARG A 130 -13.10 19.92 9.82
N ASP A 131 -13.75 19.95 10.98
CA ASP A 131 -13.17 20.52 12.20
C ASP A 131 -11.93 19.74 12.62
N PHE A 132 -12.02 18.40 12.64
CA PHE A 132 -10.88 17.54 12.93
C PHE A 132 -9.71 17.79 11.97
N ILE A 133 -9.96 17.93 10.66
CA ILE A 133 -8.92 18.21 9.68
C ILE A 133 -8.28 19.58 9.95
N ALA A 134 -9.09 20.63 10.17
CA ALA A 134 -8.60 21.97 10.42
C ALA A 134 -7.71 22.04 11.68
N GLU A 135 -8.15 21.43 12.78
CA GLU A 135 -7.38 21.36 14.03
C GLU A 135 -6.02 20.66 13.85
N ASN A 136 -6.00 19.53 13.14
CA ASN A 136 -4.76 18.78 12.91
C ASN A 136 -3.81 19.51 11.95
N LEU A 137 -4.33 20.20 10.93
CA LEU A 137 -3.50 21.02 10.03
C LEU A 137 -2.82 22.18 10.76
N GLU A 138 -3.53 22.83 11.68
CA GLU A 138 -2.95 23.90 12.52
C GLU A 138 -1.88 23.36 13.48
N SER A 139 -2.07 22.15 14.02
CA SER A 139 -1.06 21.49 14.85
C SER A 139 0.23 21.16 14.06
N LEU A 140 0.09 20.68 12.82
CA LEU A 140 1.22 20.34 11.97
C LEU A 140 2.06 21.57 11.56
N LYS A 141 1.42 22.72 11.32
CA LYS A 141 2.13 23.99 11.05
C LYS A 141 3.06 24.38 12.20
N LYS A 142 2.64 24.15 13.44
CA LYS A 142 3.42 24.47 14.65
C LYS A 142 4.62 23.53 14.84
N GLY A 143 4.48 22.25 14.48
CA GLY A 143 5.51 21.23 14.72
C GLY A 143 6.65 21.16 13.69
N PHE A 144 6.37 21.46 12.42
CA PHE A 144 7.36 21.29 11.33
C PHE A 144 8.11 22.58 10.94
N PHE A 145 7.55 23.76 11.20
CA PHE A 145 8.15 25.05 10.76
C PHE A 145 8.79 25.87 11.88
N GLN A 146 8.77 25.38 13.14
CA GLN A 146 9.38 26.07 14.29
C GLN A 146 10.65 25.36 14.83
N ARG A 147 11.29 24.49 14.04
CA ARG A 147 12.57 23.84 14.39
C ARG A 147 13.63 24.08 13.32
#